data_AF-A0A177HDA2-F1
#
_entry.id   AF-A0A177HDA2-F1
#
_cell.length_a   1.000
_cell.length_b   1.000
_cell.length_c   1.000
_cell.angle_alpha   90.00
_cell.angle_beta   90.00
_cell.angle_gamma   90.00
#
_symmetry.space_group_name_H-M   'P 1'
#
loop_
_entity.id
_entity.type
_entity.pdbx_description
1 polymer ?
#
loop_
_entity_poly.entity_id
_entity_poly.type
_entity_poly.pdbx_seq_one_letter_code
_entity_poly.pdbx_strand_id
1 'polypeptide(L)'
;MVHSVSDVLIALEAEAQLLKLERPSSASYHEACLSFLNKAKNELADIQPFLKDLTTTDKERLRIIRDFLISEQNFSAAASELRNISSIEHLLK
;
A
#
# COMPACT_ATOMS: atom_id res chain seq x y z
N MET A 1 -4.75 -21.85 1.10
CA MET A 1 -6.10 -21.25 1.21
C MET A 1 -6.08 -20.04 0.29
N VAL A 2 -7.01 -19.92 -0.66
CA VAL A 2 -7.11 -18.71 -1.50
C VAL A 2 -7.83 -17.68 -0.63
N HIS A 3 -7.12 -16.64 -0.18
CA HIS A 3 -7.75 -15.54 0.56
C HIS A 3 -8.69 -14.78 -0.38
N SER A 4 -9.87 -14.39 0.10
CA SER A 4 -10.75 -13.55 -0.73
C SER A 4 -10.13 -12.16 -0.88
N VAL A 5 -10.47 -11.45 -1.95
CA VAL A 5 -10.01 -10.08 -2.19
C VAL A 5 -10.29 -9.19 -0.97
N SER A 6 -11.46 -9.34 -0.35
CA SER A 6 -11.83 -8.56 0.83
C SER A 6 -10.95 -8.89 2.04
N ASP A 7 -10.56 -10.16 2.24
CA ASP A 7 -9.66 -10.55 3.33
C ASP A 7 -8.27 -9.90 3.17
N VAL A 8 -7.75 -9.89 1.94
CA VAL A 8 -6.47 -9.23 1.62
C VAL A 8 -6.55 -7.74 1.92
N LEU A 9 -7.63 -7.07 1.49
CA LEU A 9 -7.81 -5.64 1.73
C LEU A 9 -8.01 -5.29 3.20
N ILE A 10 -8.74 -6.11 3.96
CA ILE A 10 -8.91 -5.95 5.40
C ILE A 10 -7.56 -6.07 6.11
N ALA A 11 -6.75 -7.07 5.75
CA ALA A 11 -5.44 -7.28 6.35
C ALA A 11 -4.49 -6.10 6.07
N LEU A 12 -4.45 -5.62 4.83
CA LEU A 12 -3.63 -4.46 4.45
C LEU A 12 -4.11 -3.16 5.10
N GLU A 13 -5.43 -2.95 5.21
CA GLU A 13 -5.99 -1.79 5.90
C GLU A 13 -5.60 -1.80 7.39
N ALA A 14 -5.75 -2.94 8.06
CA ALA A 14 -5.41 -3.08 9.48
C ALA A 14 -3.92 -2.79 9.72
N GLU A 15 -3.04 -3.33 8.89
CA GLU A 15 -1.60 -3.12 9.01
C GLU A 15 -1.20 -1.65 8.74
N ALA A 16 -1.81 -1.00 7.73
CA ALA A 16 -1.62 0.43 7.50
C ALA A 16 -2.10 1.28 8.69
N GLN A 17 -3.21 0.92 9.31
CA GLN A 17 -3.70 1.61 10.51
C GLN A 17 -2.77 1.41 11.71
N LEU A 18 -2.22 0.21 11.90
CA LEU A 18 -1.25 -0.07 12.95
C LEU A 18 0.02 0.78 12.77
N LEU A 19 0.54 0.85 11.55
CA LEU A 19 1.71 1.67 11.25
C LEU A 19 1.44 3.16 11.52
N LYS A 20 0.25 3.69 11.20
CA LYS A 20 -0.12 5.08 11.55
C LYS A 20 -0.07 5.39 13.06
N LEU A 21 -0.18 4.38 13.92
CA LEU A 21 -0.09 4.55 15.38
C LEU A 21 1.35 4.51 15.88
N GLU A 22 2.29 3.99 15.09
CA GLU A 22 3.70 3.93 15.46
C GLU A 22 4.39 5.30 15.32
N ARG A 23 5.49 5.49 16.05
CA ARG A 23 6.26 6.75 16.03
C ARG A 23 7.09 6.86 14.74
N PRO A 24 6.86 7.89 13.89
CA PRO A 24 7.56 8.05 12.62
C PRO A 24 9.07 8.25 12.72
N SER A 25 9.57 8.64 13.90
CA SER A 25 10.99 8.96 14.14
C SER A 25 11.87 7.76 14.48
N SER A 26 11.33 6.53 14.50
CA SER A 26 12.10 5.33 14.83
C SER A 26 12.60 4.60 13.57
N ALA A 27 13.80 4.02 13.63
CA ALA A 27 14.31 3.19 12.53
C ALA A 27 13.41 1.96 12.28
N SER A 28 12.84 1.40 13.35
CA SER A 28 11.88 0.30 13.29
C SER A 28 10.62 0.65 12.52
N TYR A 29 10.10 1.88 12.66
CA TYR A 29 8.95 2.36 11.89
C TYR A 29 9.25 2.35 10.40
N HIS A 30 10.45 2.83 10.02
CA HIS A 30 10.85 2.92 8.62
C HIS A 30 10.99 1.53 7.97
N GLU A 31 11.60 0.59 8.68
CA GLU A 31 11.70 -0.80 8.24
C GLU A 31 10.33 -1.47 8.13
N ALA A 32 9.42 -1.20 9.09
CA ALA A 32 8.07 -1.71 9.06
C ALA A 32 7.26 -1.14 7.87
N CYS A 33 7.38 0.16 7.58
CA CYS A 33 6.77 0.78 6.40
C CYS A 33 7.30 0.20 5.08
N LEU A 34 8.60 -0.05 4.97
CA LEU A 34 9.20 -0.67 3.78
C LEU A 34 8.74 -2.14 3.60
N SER A 35 8.69 -2.90 4.69
CA SER A 35 8.17 -4.27 4.70
C SER A 35 6.71 -4.30 4.25
N PHE A 36 5.89 -3.41 4.80
CA PHE A 36 4.49 -3.24 4.42
C PHE A 36 4.33 -2.85 2.96
N LEU A 37 5.13 -1.90 2.45
CA LEU A 37 5.12 -1.48 1.05
C LEU A 37 5.35 -2.66 0.10
N ASN A 38 6.36 -3.49 0.39
CA ASN A 38 6.67 -4.66 -0.43
C ASN A 38 5.55 -5.69 -0.38
N LYS A 39 5.01 -5.96 0.82
CA LYS A 39 3.86 -6.86 1.00
C LYS A 39 2.63 -6.36 0.25
N ALA A 40 2.24 -5.11 0.45
CA ALA A 40 1.07 -4.51 -0.21
C ALA A 40 1.19 -4.57 -1.73
N LYS A 41 2.39 -4.32 -2.30
CA LYS A 41 2.60 -4.44 -3.75
C LYS A 41 2.40 -5.86 -4.26
N ASN A 42 2.91 -6.87 -3.56
CA ASN A 42 2.76 -8.27 -3.95
C ASN A 42 1.30 -8.72 -3.85
N GLU A 43 0.67 -8.47 -2.70
CA GLU A 43 -0.73 -8.83 -2.46
C GLU A 43 -1.68 -8.15 -3.46
N LEU A 44 -1.48 -6.85 -3.72
CA LEU A 44 -2.29 -6.11 -4.69
C LEU A 44 -2.08 -6.60 -6.14
N ALA A 45 -0.87 -7.04 -6.49
CA ALA A 45 -0.61 -7.65 -7.79
C ALA A 45 -1.34 -8.99 -7.94
N ASP A 46 -1.35 -9.82 -6.89
CA ASP A 46 -2.03 -11.11 -6.88
C ASP A 46 -3.56 -10.96 -6.99
N ILE A 47 -4.14 -9.93 -6.37
CA ILE A 47 -5.58 -9.66 -6.46
C ILE A 47 -5.99 -8.77 -7.64
N GLN A 48 -5.03 -8.26 -8.43
CA GLN A 48 -5.27 -7.33 -9.55
C GLN A 48 -6.36 -7.81 -10.53
N PRO A 49 -6.41 -9.09 -10.94
CA PRO A 49 -7.44 -9.60 -11.86
C PRO A 49 -8.89 -9.50 -11.32
N PHE A 50 -9.03 -9.37 -10.00
CA PHE A 50 -10.29 -9.38 -9.28
C PHE A 50 -10.73 -7.98 -8.81
N LEU A 51 -9.89 -6.94 -9.01
CA LEU A 51 -10.18 -5.56 -8.60
C LEU A 51 -11.32 -4.89 -9.40
N LYS A 52 -11.76 -5.51 -10.50
CA LYS A 52 -12.88 -5.02 -11.33
C LYS A 52 -14.25 -5.18 -10.66
N ASP A 53 -14.40 -6.14 -9.75
CA ASP A 53 -15.68 -6.53 -9.15
C ASP A 53 -15.78 -6.16 -7.65
N LEU A 54 -15.10 -5.08 -7.25
CA LEU A 54 -15.03 -4.66 -5.85
C LEU A 54 -16.32 -4.03 -5.35
N THR A 55 -16.67 -4.37 -4.11
CA THR A 55 -17.73 -3.68 -3.36
C THR A 55 -17.34 -2.23 -3.06
N THR A 56 -18.32 -1.38 -2.73
CA THR A 56 -18.07 0.00 -2.29
C THR A 56 -17.12 0.05 -1.10
N THR A 57 -17.25 -0.89 -0.17
CA THR A 57 -16.38 -0.97 1.02
C THR A 57 -14.95 -1.33 0.66
N ASP A 58 -14.75 -2.31 -0.24
CA ASP A 58 -13.41 -2.70 -0.68
C ASP A 58 -12.68 -1.57 -1.43
N LYS A 59 -13.42 -0.77 -2.21
CA LYS A 59 -12.88 0.43 -2.87
C LYS A 59 -12.41 1.47 -1.87
N GLU A 60 -13.13 1.66 -0.77
CA GLU A 60 -12.73 2.60 0.28
C GLU A 60 -11.48 2.10 1.02
N ARG A 61 -11.38 0.79 1.30
CA ARG A 61 -10.16 0.20 1.87
C ARG A 61 -8.94 0.41 0.98
N LEU A 62 -9.09 0.17 -0.32
CA LEU A 62 -8.02 0.45 -1.29
C LEU A 62 -7.61 1.91 -1.29
N ARG A 63 -8.57 2.85 -1.15
CA ARG A 63 -8.27 4.28 -1.03
C ARG A 63 -7.43 4.56 0.22
N ILE A 64 -7.81 4.01 1.37
CA ILE A 64 -7.08 4.17 2.64
C ILE A 64 -5.66 3.61 2.54
N ILE A 65 -5.50 2.41 1.98
CA ILE A 65 -4.19 1.76 1.76
C ILE A 65 -3.34 2.63 0.84
N ARG A 66 -3.89 3.07 -0.29
CA ARG A 66 -3.20 3.95 -1.24
C ARG A 66 -2.74 5.24 -0.59
N ASP A 67 -3.61 5.91 0.15
CA ASP A 67 -3.29 7.22 0.76
C ASP A 67 -2.18 7.09 1.80
N PHE A 68 -2.15 5.98 2.55
CA PHE A 68 -1.04 5.65 3.44
C PHE A 68 0.26 5.37 2.66
N LEU A 69 0.21 4.55 1.61
CA LEU A 69 1.39 4.28 0.79
C LEU A 69 1.96 5.58 0.20
N ILE A 70 1.12 6.52 -0.23
CA ILE A 70 1.55 7.83 -0.73
C ILE A 70 2.17 8.67 0.37
N SER A 71 1.61 8.69 1.60
CA SER A 71 2.21 9.43 2.71
C SER A 71 3.60 8.90 3.07
N GLU A 72 3.78 7.58 3.08
CA GLU A 72 5.05 6.95 3.41
C GLU A 72 6.08 7.04 2.27
N GLN A 73 5.63 7.07 1.01
CA GLN A 73 6.52 7.36 -0.13
C GLN A 73 7.12 8.77 -0.05
N ASN A 74 6.44 9.73 0.58
CA ASN A 74 6.97 11.07 0.82
C ASN A 74 7.86 11.13 2.07
N PHE A 75 7.71 10.18 3.00
CA PHE A 75 8.45 10.15 4.27
C PHE A 75 9.75 9.32 4.19
N SER A 76 9.85 8.38 3.23
CA SER A 76 10.99 7.46 3.17
C SER A 76 12.25 8.06 2.55
N ALA A 77 13.44 7.75 3.09
CA ALA A 77 14.71 8.01 2.41
C ALA A 77 14.80 7.28 1.04
N ALA A 78 13.99 6.23 0.84
CA ALA A 78 13.77 5.56 -0.44
C ALA A 78 12.92 6.39 -1.44
N ALA A 79 12.36 7.55 -1.05
CA ALA A 79 11.72 8.51 -1.96
C ALA A 79 12.65 8.95 -3.09
N SER A 80 13.98 8.91 -2.87
CA SER A 80 14.95 9.18 -3.93
C SER A 80 14.99 8.08 -4.99
N GLU A 81 14.70 6.83 -4.64
CA GLU A 81 14.63 5.70 -5.60
C GLU A 81 13.27 5.64 -6.31
N LEU A 82 12.19 6.08 -5.65
CA LEU A 82 10.82 6.11 -6.20
C LEU A 82 10.55 7.31 -7.13
N ARG A 83 11.43 8.31 -7.23
CA ARG A 83 11.37 9.35 -8.30
C ARG A 83 11.41 8.76 -9.71
N ASN A 84 11.86 7.52 -9.87
CA ASN A 84 11.78 6.82 -11.15
C ASN A 84 10.36 6.33 -11.49
N ILE A 85 9.45 6.23 -10.52
CA ILE A 85 8.02 5.91 -10.75
C ILE A 85 7.28 7.10 -11.35
N SER A 86 7.77 8.34 -11.21
CA SER A 86 7.27 9.50 -11.95
C SER A 86 7.34 9.30 -13.48
N SER A 87 8.14 8.35 -13.97
CA SER A 87 8.15 7.94 -15.38
C SER A 87 6.88 7.18 -15.83
N ILE A 88 6.03 6.74 -14.89
CA ILE A 88 4.75 6.05 -15.19
C ILE A 88 3.66 7.04 -15.64
N GLU A 89 3.82 8.36 -15.44
CA GLU A 89 2.89 9.35 -16.02
C GLU A 89 2.83 9.27 -17.55
N HIS A 90 3.91 8.82 -18.22
CA HIS A 90 3.91 8.58 -19.66
C HIS A 90 3.10 7.34 -20.09
N LEU A 91 2.78 6.43 -19.16
CA LEU A 91 2.02 5.21 -19.42
C LEU A 91 0.51 5.38 -19.19
N LEU A 92 0.09 6.54 -18.67
CA LEU A 92 -1.32 6.89 -18.42
C LEU A 92 -1.88 7.87 -19.47
N LYS A 93 -1.16 8.08 -20.58
CA LYS A 93 -1.66 8.76 -21.78
C LYS A 93 -2.31 7.78 -22.75
#